data_AF-A0A850QGY8-F1
#
_entry.id   AF-A0A850QGY8-F1
#
_cell.length_a   1.000
_cell.length_b   1.000
_cell.length_c   1.000
_cell.angle_alpha   90.00
_cell.angle_beta   90.00
_cell.angle_gamma   90.00
#
_symmetry.space_group_name_H-M   'P 1'
#
loop_
_entity.id
_entity.type
_entity.pdbx_description
1 polymer ?
#
loop_
_entity_poly.entity_id
_entity_poly.type
_entity_poly.pdbx_seq_one_letter_code
_entity_poly.pdbx_strand_id
1 'polypeptide(L)'
;MKHMKTVLILEHTEEVFDKLTCDVCGAESHWDENWGKKEHEKILTTISMEEEESFPNGGQSQLIQYHICPDCFKAHLSKWMESHRGNKPTVTTSVW
;
A
#
# COMPACT_ATOMS: atom_id res chain seq x y z
N MET A 1 -7.12 -2.49 -2.53
CA MET A 1 -7.86 -3.10 -1.42
C MET A 1 -7.04 -4.22 -0.78
N LYS A 2 -6.96 -4.24 0.56
CA LYS A 2 -6.38 -5.34 1.34
C LYS A 2 -7.41 -6.43 1.58
N HIS A 3 -7.03 -7.68 1.34
CA HIS A 3 -7.85 -8.86 1.56
C HIS A 3 -7.32 -9.63 2.76
N MET A 4 -8.22 -9.99 3.67
CA MET A 4 -7.95 -10.87 4.81
C MET A 4 -8.64 -12.21 4.57
N LYS A 5 -8.05 -13.30 5.07
CA LYS A 5 -8.69 -14.61 5.09
C LYS A 5 -8.61 -15.22 6.49
N THR A 6 -9.65 -15.95 6.86
CA THR A 6 -9.66 -16.71 8.11
C THR A 6 -9.02 -18.07 7.88
N VAL A 7 -7.99 -18.40 8.66
CA VAL A 7 -7.34 -19.71 8.65
C VAL A 7 -7.66 -20.42 9.96
N LEU A 8 -8.03 -21.70 9.86
CA LEU A 8 -8.25 -22.57 11.01
C LEU A 8 -6.89 -23.18 11.41
N ILE A 9 -6.36 -22.74 12.54
CA ILE A 9 -5.28 -23.42 13.24
C ILE A 9 -5.95 -24.33 14.28
N LEU A 10 -5.40 -25.50 14.57
CA LEU A 10 -6.07 -26.57 15.32
C LEU A 10 -6.73 -26.12 16.64
N GLU A 11 -6.24 -25.06 17.27
CA GLU A 11 -6.70 -24.54 18.56
C GLU A 11 -7.53 -23.23 18.44
N HIS A 12 -7.42 -22.49 17.33
CA HIS A 12 -8.08 -21.20 17.13
C HIS A 12 -8.12 -20.75 15.65
N THR A 13 -9.00 -19.80 15.34
CA THR A 13 -9.02 -19.14 14.02
C THR A 13 -8.22 -17.85 14.05
N GLU A 14 -7.40 -17.61 13.03
CA GLU A 14 -6.69 -16.33 12.83
C GLU A 14 -7.09 -15.68 11.51
N GLU A 15 -7.26 -14.36 11.54
CA GLU A 15 -7.32 -13.56 10.31
C GLU A 15 -5.90 -13.29 9.84
N VAL A 16 -5.53 -13.91 8.73
CA VAL A 16 -4.25 -13.68 8.08
C VAL A 16 -4.43 -12.84 6.83
N PHE A 17 -3.39 -12.09 6.49
CA PHE A 17 -3.34 -11.39 5.22
C PHE A 17 -3.44 -12.38 4.05
N ASP A 18 -4.25 -12.05 3.04
CA ASP A 18 -4.37 -12.85 1.82
C ASP A 18 -3.62 -12.20 0.65
N LYS A 19 -4.05 -11.02 0.22
CA LYS A 19 -3.50 -10.31 -0.94
C LYS A 19 -3.84 -8.82 -0.94
N LEU A 20 -3.10 -8.04 -1.73
CA LEU A 20 -3.48 -6.70 -2.14
C LEU A 20 -4.07 -6.74 -3.55
N THR A 21 -5.11 -5.97 -3.77
CA THR A 21 -5.64 -5.67 -5.10
C THR A 21 -5.37 -4.20 -5.42
N CYS A 22 -4.88 -3.91 -6.61
CA CYS A 22 -4.64 -2.56 -7.07
C CYS A 22 -5.97 -1.86 -7.34
N ASP A 23 -6.23 -0.75 -6.66
CA ASP A 23 -7.48 0.02 -6.79
C ASP A 23 -7.57 0.78 -8.14
N VAL A 24 -6.50 0.78 -8.94
CA VAL A 24 -6.47 1.41 -10.27
C VAL A 24 -6.75 0.39 -11.39
N CYS A 25 -6.07 -0.76 -11.38
CA CYS A 25 -6.13 -1.73 -12.48
C CYS A 25 -6.64 -3.12 -12.10
N GLY A 26 -6.89 -3.39 -10.81
CA GLY A 26 -7.34 -4.69 -10.32
C GLY A 26 -6.25 -5.76 -10.22
N ALA A 27 -4.98 -5.45 -10.51
CA ALA A 27 -3.89 -6.41 -10.36
C ALA A 27 -3.73 -6.87 -8.90
N GLU A 28 -3.45 -8.15 -8.69
CA GLU A 28 -3.30 -8.74 -7.35
C GLU A 28 -1.82 -8.94 -6.98
N SER A 29 -1.49 -8.78 -5.69
CA SER A 29 -0.17 -9.17 -5.16
C SER A 29 -0.07 -10.69 -5.04
N HIS A 30 1.14 -11.22 -5.18
CA HIS A 30 1.37 -12.67 -5.13
C HIS A 30 1.36 -13.22 -3.69
N TRP A 31 1.88 -12.44 -2.74
CA TRP A 31 2.04 -12.83 -1.34
C TRP A 31 2.24 -11.58 -0.50
N ASP A 32 1.58 -11.52 0.66
CA ASP A 32 1.68 -10.41 1.60
C ASP A 32 1.43 -9.03 0.93
N GLU A 33 1.81 -7.97 1.62
CA GLU A 33 1.76 -6.60 1.10
C GLU A 33 2.85 -6.33 0.03
N ASN A 34 3.40 -7.36 -0.61
CA ASN A 34 4.53 -7.30 -1.53
C ASN A 34 4.10 -7.50 -3.00
N TRP A 35 4.40 -6.52 -3.85
CA TRP A 35 4.17 -6.58 -5.30
C TRP A 35 5.31 -7.25 -6.08
N GLY A 36 6.40 -7.58 -5.42
CA GLY A 36 7.54 -8.30 -6.00
C GLY A 36 7.13 -9.69 -6.51
N LYS A 37 7.69 -10.10 -7.64
CA LYS A 37 7.39 -11.40 -8.26
C LYS A 37 8.42 -12.47 -7.91
N LYS A 38 9.59 -12.05 -7.44
CA LYS A 38 10.71 -12.94 -7.09
C LYS A 38 10.82 -13.08 -5.58
N GLU A 39 11.34 -14.22 -5.14
CA GLU A 39 11.50 -14.57 -3.73
C GLU A 39 12.34 -13.55 -2.93
N HIS A 40 13.34 -12.95 -3.58
CA HIS A 40 14.23 -11.95 -2.96
C HIS A 40 13.89 -10.50 -3.36
N GLU A 41 12.71 -10.26 -3.89
CA GLU A 41 12.26 -8.94 -4.33
C GLU A 41 11.18 -8.40 -3.41
N LYS A 42 11.40 -7.19 -2.88
CA LYS A 42 10.42 -6.48 -2.07
C LYS A 42 10.04 -5.18 -2.77
N ILE A 43 8.79 -5.09 -3.22
CA ILE A 43 8.21 -3.89 -3.80
C ILE A 43 6.96 -3.52 -3.03
N LEU A 44 6.99 -2.36 -2.39
CA LEU A 44 5.86 -1.84 -1.61
C LEU A 44 5.40 -0.51 -2.20
N THR A 45 4.09 -0.31 -2.20
CA THR A 45 3.44 0.93 -2.66
C THR A 45 2.16 1.14 -1.87
N THR A 46 2.10 2.26 -1.14
CA THR A 46 0.94 2.67 -0.34
C THR A 46 0.73 4.17 -0.53
N ILE A 47 -0.54 4.57 -0.69
CA ILE A 47 -0.95 5.98 -0.66
C ILE A 47 -1.87 6.12 0.54
N SER A 48 -1.49 6.97 1.49
CA SER A 48 -2.26 7.20 2.70
C SER A 48 -2.32 8.69 3.03
N MET A 49 -3.47 9.14 3.51
CA MET A 49 -3.68 10.44 4.12
C MET A 49 -4.33 10.21 5.47
N GLU A 50 -3.70 10.75 6.52
CA GLU A 50 -4.22 10.71 7.88
C GLU A 50 -4.55 12.14 8.31
N GLU A 51 -5.77 12.33 8.77
CA GLU A 51 -6.25 13.60 9.34
C GLU A 51 -6.59 13.34 10.80
N GLU A 52 -5.97 14.08 11.71
CA GLU A 52 -6.15 13.93 13.15
C GLU A 52 -6.57 15.27 13.77
N GLU A 53 -7.58 15.20 14.64
CA GLU A 53 -8.01 16.31 15.49
C GLU A 53 -7.91 15.88 16.95
N SER A 54 -7.23 16.67 17.76
CA SER A 54 -7.04 16.39 19.18
C SER A 54 -7.69 17.48 20.04
N PHE A 55 -8.62 17.09 20.91
CA PHE A 55 -9.30 17.97 21.86
C PHE A 55 -9.02 17.54 23.30
N PRO A 56 -9.20 18.44 24.30
CA PRO A 56 -8.97 18.11 25.72
C PRO A 56 -9.77 16.90 26.24
N ASN A 57 -10.86 16.54 25.57
CA ASN A 57 -11.80 15.51 26.01
C ASN A 57 -11.70 14.22 25.16
N GLY A 58 -10.72 14.14 24.24
CA GLY A 58 -10.59 13.08 23.25
C GLY A 58 -10.37 13.64 21.85
N GLY A 59 -9.80 12.83 20.97
CA GLY A 59 -9.55 13.18 19.58
C GLY A 59 -10.27 12.23 18.62
N GLN A 60 -10.21 12.57 17.34
CA GLN A 60 -10.64 11.71 16.25
C GLN A 60 -9.56 11.67 15.17
N SER A 61 -9.42 10.54 14.48
CA SER A 61 -8.59 10.44 13.30
C SER A 61 -9.32 9.74 12.16
N GLN A 62 -8.99 10.14 10.94
CA GLN A 62 -9.47 9.55 9.71
C GLN A 62 -8.27 9.15 8.84
N LEU A 63 -8.20 7.86 8.50
CA LEU A 63 -7.22 7.32 7.58
C LEU A 63 -7.88 7.01 6.23
N ILE A 64 -7.44 7.67 5.17
CA ILE A 64 -7.81 7.38 3.79
C ILE A 64 -6.64 6.67 3.13
N GLN A 65 -6.85 5.45 2.63
CA GLN A 65 -5.79 4.61 2.08
C GLN A 65 -6.19 4.00 0.74
N TYR A 66 -5.26 4.02 -0.22
CA TYR A 66 -5.36 3.34 -1.50
C TYR A 66 -4.17 2.42 -1.72
N HIS A 67 -4.43 1.25 -2.32
CA HIS A 67 -3.42 0.29 -2.73
C HIS A 67 -3.20 0.38 -4.23
N ILE A 68 -2.00 0.74 -4.65
CA ILE A 68 -1.65 0.89 -6.05
C ILE A 68 -0.52 -0.07 -6.38
N CYS A 69 -0.54 -0.74 -7.54
CA CYS A 69 0.59 -1.57 -7.95
C CYS A 69 1.76 -0.69 -8.46
N PRO A 70 2.99 -1.22 -8.53
CA PRO A 70 4.17 -0.46 -8.96
C PRO A 70 4.03 0.10 -10.38
N ASP A 71 3.35 -0.63 -11.26
CA ASP A 71 3.13 -0.22 -12.64
C ASP A 71 2.18 0.98 -12.71
N CYS A 72 1.06 0.93 -11.99
CA CYS A 72 0.12 2.06 -11.93
C CYS A 72 0.71 3.27 -11.22
N PHE A 73 1.55 3.06 -10.20
CA PHE A 73 2.27 4.15 -9.54
C PHE A 73 3.20 4.87 -10.53
N LYS A 74 4.00 4.12 -11.30
CA LYS A 74 4.94 4.67 -12.29
C LYS A 74 4.24 5.24 -13.54
N ALA A 75 3.14 4.63 -13.97
CA ALA A 75 2.44 5.02 -15.18
C ALA A 75 1.47 6.19 -14.98
N HIS A 76 0.85 6.28 -13.80
CA HIS A 76 -0.20 7.26 -13.53
C HIS A 76 0.19 8.26 -12.44
N LEU A 77 0.38 7.81 -11.20
CA LEU A 77 0.53 8.74 -10.07
C LEU A 77 1.80 9.58 -10.16
N SER A 78 2.96 8.95 -10.40
CA SER A 78 4.24 9.67 -10.54
C SER A 78 4.20 10.65 -11.71
N LYS A 79 3.68 10.25 -12.88
CA LYS A 79 3.52 11.15 -14.03
C LYS A 79 2.58 12.31 -13.74
N TRP A 80 1.49 12.08 -13.02
CA TRP A 80 0.57 13.12 -12.59
C TRP A 80 1.26 14.12 -11.64
N MET A 81 2.10 13.63 -10.71
CA MET A 81 2.90 14.49 -9.82
C MET A 81 3.93 15.32 -10.62
N GLU A 82 4.60 14.71 -11.58
CA GLU A 82 5.56 15.37 -12.48
C GLU A 82 4.88 16.45 -13.33
N SER A 83 3.65 16.21 -13.80
CA SER A 83 2.94 17.14 -14.69
C SER A 83 2.44 18.42 -14.01
N HIS A 84 2.22 18.42 -12.68
CA HIS A 84 1.62 19.57 -11.99
C HIS A 84 2.60 20.71 -11.73
N ARG A 85 3.83 20.39 -11.31
CA ARG A 85 4.85 21.39 -10.94
C ARG A 85 6.25 21.07 -11.47
N GLY A 86 6.38 20.12 -12.39
CA GLY A 86 7.70 19.64 -12.83
C GLY A 86 8.47 18.95 -11.71
N ASN A 87 7.76 18.46 -10.69
CA ASN A 87 8.36 17.72 -9.58
C ASN A 87 9.07 16.50 -10.14
N LYS A 88 10.25 16.15 -9.62
CA LYS A 88 10.96 14.93 -9.99
C LYS A 88 10.99 14.00 -8.77
N PRO A 89 10.85 12.68 -8.96
CA PRO A 89 10.99 11.74 -7.85
C PRO A 89 12.41 11.77 -7.30
N THR A 90 12.54 11.83 -5.98
CA THR A 90 13.82 11.60 -5.30
C THR A 90 14.08 10.10 -5.24
N VAL A 91 15.22 9.65 -5.74
CA VAL A 91 15.63 8.24 -5.73
C VAL A 91 16.86 8.09 -4.84
N THR A 92 16.72 7.36 -3.74
CA THR A 92 17.81 7.02 -2.83
C THR A 92 18.18 5.56 -3.00
N THR A 93 19.46 5.27 -3.22
CA THR A 93 19.98 3.89 -3.30
C THR A 93 20.88 3.62 -2.11
N SER A 94 20.64 2.53 -1.40
CA SER A 94 21.48 2.06 -0.30
C SER A 94 21.88 0.60 -0.56
N VAL A 95 23.14 0.28 -0.27
CA VAL A 95 23.68 -1.09 -0.31
C VAL A 95 23.87 -1.50 1.14
N TRP A 96 23.21 -2.57 1.56
CA TRP A 96 23.24 -3.13 2.91
C TRP A 96 23.87 -4.51 2.87
#